data_AF-A0A9C8WJD2-F1
#
_entry.id   AF-A0A9C8WJD2-F1
#
_cell.length_a   1.000
_cell.length_b   1.000
_cell.length_c   1.000
_cell.angle_alpha   90.00
_cell.angle_beta   90.00
_cell.angle_gamma   90.00
#
_symmetry.space_group_name_H-M   'P 1'
#
loop_
_entity.id
_entity.type
_entity.pdbx_description
1 polymer ?
#
loop_
_entity_poly.entity_id
_entity_poly.type
_entity_poly.pdbx_seq_one_letter_code
_entity_poly.pdbx_strand_id
1 'polypeptide(L)' 'MLTDLAHNLLADFYHKALLDSPFEHYGPKRIVRDLLAMPGQLAFEHYSGKLVRVELLSLKQFSGDLAICLKRYCSGP' A
#
# COMPACT_ATOMS: atom_id res chain seq x y z
N MET A 1 11.44 -9.50 16.63
CA MET A 1 11.58 -8.04 16.46
C MET A 1 11.31 -7.57 15.03
N LEU A 2 12.09 -7.94 14.00
CA LEU A 2 11.83 -7.49 12.61
C LEU A 2 10.49 -8.01 12.07
N THR A 3 10.17 -9.27 12.37
CA THR A 3 8.87 -9.88 12.05
C THR A 3 7.72 -9.14 12.71
N ASP A 4 7.86 -8.74 13.97
CA ASP A 4 6.81 -8.01 14.71
C ASP A 4 6.61 -6.61 14.12
N LEU A 5 7.70 -5.93 13.75
CA LEU A 5 7.64 -4.64 13.06
C LEU A 5 6.91 -4.73 11.72
N ALA A 6 7.21 -5.74 10.90
CA ALA A 6 6.52 -5.95 9.64
C ALA A 6 5.02 -6.19 9.84
N HIS A 7 4.64 -7.01 10.83
CA HIS A 7 3.24 -7.22 11.17
C HIS A 7 2.56 -5.93 11.66
N ASN A 8 3.23 -5.13 12.48
CA ASN A 8 2.70 -3.86 12.96
C ASN A 8 2.47 -2.86 11.81
N LEU A 9 3.38 -2.79 10.85
CA LEU A 9 3.23 -1.93 9.66
C LEU A 9 2.09 -2.41 8.76
N LEU A 10 1.93 -3.73 8.59
CA LEU A 10 0.81 -4.29 7.83
C LEU A 10 -0.52 -4.04 8.54
N ALA A 11 -0.55 -4.13 9.87
CA ALA A 11 -1.74 -3.82 10.66
C ALA A 11 -2.06 -2.31 10.57
N ASP A 12 -1.08 -1.42 10.68
CA ASP A 12 -1.29 0.03 10.54
C ASP A 12 -1.83 0.39 9.14
N PHE A 13 -1.23 -0.18 8.09
CA PHE A 13 -1.71 -0.03 6.72
C PHE A 13 -3.15 -0.52 6.56
N TYR A 14 -3.47 -1.70 7.10
CA TYR A 14 -4.83 -2.24 7.07
C TYR A 14 -5.84 -1.27 7.69
N HIS A 15 -5.61 -0.82 8.92
CA HIS A 15 -6.57 0.02 9.64
C HIS A 15 -6.73 1.41 9.02
N LYS A 16 -5.66 2.00 8.49
CA LYS A 16 -5.71 3.34 7.91
C LYS A 16 -6.20 3.38 6.47
N ALA A 17 -5.96 2.32 5.69
CA ALA A 17 -6.11 2.37 4.24
C ALA A 17 -7.15 1.40 3.67
N LEU A 18 -7.34 0.24 4.32
CA LEU A 18 -8.07 -0.89 3.72
C LEU A 18 -9.49 -1.09 4.27
N LEU A 19 -9.80 -0.54 5.44
CA LEU A 19 -11.19 -0.51 5.95
C LEU A 19 -12.10 0.25 4.97
N ASP A 20 -13.34 -0.23 4.78
CA ASP A 20 -14.30 0.31 3.82
C ASP A 20 -13.79 0.32 2.36
N SER A 21 -12.93 -0.62 2.02
CA SER A 21 -12.44 -0.85 0.65
C SER A 21 -12.73 -2.28 0.22
N PRO A 22 -12.62 -2.60 -1.09
CA PRO A 22 -12.71 -3.99 -1.57
C PRO A 22 -11.70 -4.95 -0.90
N PHE A 23 -10.66 -4.42 -0.26
CA PHE A 23 -9.60 -5.18 0.39
C PHE A 23 -9.80 -5.37 1.89
N GLU A 24 -10.90 -4.92 2.49
CA GLU A 24 -11.14 -5.01 3.94
C GLU A 24 -11.01 -6.44 4.46
N HIS A 25 -11.34 -7.45 3.65
CA HIS A 25 -11.24 -8.84 4.08
C HIS A 25 -9.86 -9.46 3.83
N TYR A 26 -8.85 -8.68 3.41
CA TYR A 26 -7.51 -9.18 3.10
C TYR A 26 -6.69 -9.36 4.37
N GLY A 27 -6.38 -10.62 4.70
CA GLY A 27 -5.37 -10.91 5.71
C GLY A 27 -3.94 -10.57 5.25
N PRO A 28 -2.96 -10.54 6.17
CA PRO A 28 -1.58 -10.10 5.91
C PRO A 28 -0.93 -10.75 4.68
N LYS A 29 -1.16 -12.05 4.48
CA LYS A 29 -0.63 -12.80 3.32
C LYS A 29 -1.14 -12.25 1.99
N ARG A 30 -2.44 -11.90 1.89
CA ARG A 30 -3.01 -11.31 0.67
C ARG A 30 -2.57 -9.86 0.49
N ILE A 31 -2.44 -9.10 1.58
CA ILE A 31 -1.91 -7.73 1.52
C ILE A 31 -0.51 -7.72 0.87
N VAL A 32 0.40 -8.55 1.38
CA VAL A 32 1.77 -8.61 0.84
C VAL A 32 1.78 -9.11 -0.61
N ARG A 33 1.10 -10.22 -0.90
CA ARG A 33 1.15 -10.88 -2.21
C ARG A 33 0.37 -10.14 -3.30
N ASP A 34 -0.80 -9.58 -2.98
CA ASP A 34 -1.75 -9.08 -3.98
C ASP A 34 -1.73 -7.55 -4.07
N LEU A 35 -1.35 -6.84 -3.00
CA LEU A 35 -1.32 -5.38 -2.97
C LEU A 35 0.11 -4.83 -3.01
N LEU A 36 0.97 -5.23 -2.07
CA LEU A 36 2.33 -4.68 -1.98
C LEU A 36 3.27 -5.21 -3.07
N ALA A 37 2.95 -6.36 -3.67
CA ALA A 37 3.64 -6.86 -4.85
C ALA A 37 3.00 -6.41 -6.18
N MET A 38 2.08 -5.42 -6.15
CA MET A 38 1.50 -4.84 -7.36
C MET A 38 2.61 -4.24 -8.24
N PRO A 39 2.73 -4.64 -9.52
CA PRO A 39 3.70 -4.06 -10.42
C PRO A 39 3.47 -2.56 -10.59
N GLY A 40 4.56 -1.79 -10.63
CA GLY A 40 4.50 -0.34 -10.70
C GLY A 40 5.89 0.30 -10.72
N GLN A 41 5.90 1.62 -10.62
CA GLN A 41 7.12 2.42 -10.49
C GLN A 41 7.03 3.33 -9.27
N LEU A 42 8.17 3.52 -8.61
CA LEU A 42 8.33 4.44 -7.50
C LEU A 42 9.30 5.53 -7.92
N ALA A 43 8.87 6.79 -7.83
CA ALA A 43 9.76 7.94 -8.04
C ALA A 43 10.14 8.52 -6.69
N PHE A 44 11.44 8.62 -6.46
CA PHE A 44 12.02 9.22 -5.27
C PHE A 44 12.69 10.55 -5.62
N GLU A 45 12.58 11.52 -4.73
CA GLU A 45 13.38 12.74 -4.82
C GLU A 45 14.86 12.39 -4.61
N HIS A 46 15.72 12.80 -5.55
CA HIS A 46 17.12 12.37 -5.61
C HIS A 46 17.94 12.73 -4.36
N TYR A 47 17.67 13.88 -3.73
CA TYR A 47 18.47 14.39 -2.61
C TYR A 47 17.98 13.91 -1.24
N SER A 48 16.68 13.81 -1.02
CA SER A 48 16.12 13.41 0.28
C SER A 48 15.78 11.92 0.37
N GLY A 49 15.69 11.22 -0.77
CA GLY A 49 15.16 9.86 -0.84
C GLY A 49 13.66 9.78 -0.52
N LYS A 50 12.95 10.90 -0.46
CA LYS A 50 11.51 10.93 -0.19
C LYS A 50 10.74 10.36 -1.38
N LEU A 51 9.81 9.45 -1.11
CA LEU A 51 8.86 8.96 -2.12
C LEU A 51 7.94 10.11 -2.56
N VAL A 52 7.99 10.49 -3.83
CA VAL A 52 7.19 11.59 -4.40
C VAL A 52 6.10 11.11 -5.34
N ARG A 53 6.22 9.90 -5.91
CA ARG A 53 5.20 9.34 -6.80
C ARG A 53 5.18 7.82 -6.74
N VAL A 54 3.96 7.28 -6.78
CA VAL A 54 3.70 5.85 -6.96
C VAL A 54 2.83 5.70 -8.20
N GLU A 55 3.32 4.94 -9.17
CA GLU A 55 2.59 4.60 -10.39
C GLU A 55 2.27 3.11 -10.35
N LEU A 56 0.99 2.74 -10.39
CA LEU A 56 0.55 1.35 -10.44
C LEU A 56 0.30 0.93 -11.88
N LEU A 57 0.63 -0.31 -12.23
CA LEU A 57 0.32 -0.87 -13.54
C LEU A 57 -1.20 -0.97 -13.71
N SER A 58 -1.78 -0.08 -14.52
CA SER A 58 -3.23 0.06 -14.69
C SER A 58 -3.94 -1.20 -15.20
N LEU A 59 -3.23 -2.03 -15.98
CA LEU A 59 -3.74 -3.29 -16.53
C LEU A 59 -4.01 -4.37 -15.47
N LYS A 60 -3.56 -4.18 -14.22
CA LYS A 60 -3.85 -5.11 -13.13
C LYS A 60 -5.19 -4.76 -12.47
N GLN A 61 -5.93 -5.82 -12.15
CA GLN A 61 -7.19 -5.71 -11.40
C GLN A 61 -6.95 -4.97 -10.08
N PHE A 62 -7.90 -4.10 -9.72
CA PHE A 62 -7.89 -3.29 -8.49
C PHE A 62 -6.79 -2.23 -8.37
N SER A 63 -6.08 -1.91 -9.46
CA SER A 63 -5.08 -0.82 -9.48
C SER A 63 -5.68 0.54 -9.10
N GLY A 64 -6.90 0.82 -9.53
CA GLY A 64 -7.65 2.02 -9.14
C GLY A 64 -7.98 2.05 -7.65
N ASP A 65 -8.58 0.98 -7.12
CA ASP A 65 -8.93 0.87 -5.71
C ASP A 65 -7.69 0.96 -4.82
N LEU A 66 -6.60 0.29 -5.20
CA LEU A 66 -5.32 0.33 -4.47
C LEU A 66 -4.72 1.75 -4.46
N ALA A 67 -4.83 2.50 -5.57
CA ALA A 67 -4.37 3.88 -5.60
C ALA A 67 -5.16 4.77 -4.61
N ILE A 68 -6.46 4.53 -4.44
CA ILE A 68 -7.29 5.24 -3.45
C ILE A 68 -6.84 4.89 -2.02
N CYS A 69 -6.64 3.61 -1.73
CA CYS A 69 -6.13 3.16 -0.43
C CYS A 69 -4.75 3.76 -0.11
N LEU A 70 -3.81 3.75 -1.05
CA LEU A 70 -2.48 4.34 -0.87
C LEU A 70 -2.54 5.84 -0.61
N LYS A 71 -3.40 6.57 -1.34
CA LYS A 71 -3.64 7.99 -1.08
C LYS A 71 -4.17 8.21 0.34
N ARG A 72 -5.18 7.44 0.75
CA ARG A 72 -5.74 7.50 2.12
C ARG A 72 -4.65 7.27 3.18
N TYR A 73 -3.80 6.26 2.99
CA TYR A 73 -2.67 5.98 3.90
C TYR A 73 -1.68 7.15 4.00
N CYS A 74 -1.34 7.76 2.87
CA CYS A 74 -0.38 8.88 2.82
C CYS A 74 -0.96 10.21 3.30
N SER A 75 -2.29 10.39 3.24
CA SER A 75 -2.96 11.60 3.72
C SER A 75 -3.04 11.68 5.25
N GLY A 76 -2.75 10.58 5.96
CA GLY A 76 -2.93 10.51 7.41
C GLY A 76 -4.41 10.50 7.82
N PRO A 77 -4.71 10.28 9.12
CA PRO A 77 -5.99 10.68 9.69
C PRO A 77 -6.17 12.21 9.64
#